data_AF-A0A7S1SPK8-F1
#
_entry.id   AF-A0A7S1SPK8-F1
#
_cell.length_a   1.000
_cell.length_b   1.000
_cell.length_c   1.000
_cell.angle_alpha   90.00
_cell.angle_beta   90.00
_cell.angle_gamma   90.00
#
_symmetry.space_group_name_H-M   'P 1'
#
loop_
_entity.id
_entity.type
_entity.pdbx_description
1 polymer ?
#
loop_
_entity_poly.entity_id
_entity_poly.type
_entity_poly.pdbx_seq_one_letter_code
_entity_poly.pdbx_strand_id
1 'polypeptide(L)'
;DTIVEGMGLNRLTANFSRARIDGAYKSLDRETVEMAHYLMREEGLFLGSSACVNCVGATKAAFDLGPGHTIVTVLCDSGQRHLSKFHNRDYLASYDLVPGQGRRLEDFLKV
;
A
#
# COMPACT_ATOMS: atom_id res chain seq x y z
N ASP A 1 14.96 -1.63 -6.52
CA ASP A 1 14.48 -1.78 -5.13
C ASP A 1 13.25 -0.93 -4.90
N THR A 2 12.43 -1.33 -3.93
CA THR A 2 11.21 -0.62 -3.50
C THR A 2 11.51 0.22 -2.26
N ILE A 3 10.78 1.32 -2.06
CA ILE A 3 10.83 2.11 -0.82
C ILE A 3 9.98 1.52 0.33
N VAL A 4 9.19 0.48 0.06
CA VAL A 4 8.34 -0.18 1.05
C VAL A 4 9.19 -1.07 1.96
N GLU A 5 8.89 -1.05 3.25
CA GLU A 5 9.63 -1.80 4.27
C GLU A 5 8.73 -2.86 4.93
N GLY A 6 9.33 -3.99 5.33
CA GLY A 6 8.65 -5.02 6.11
C GLY A 6 7.90 -6.09 5.30
N MET A 7 8.00 -6.09 3.96
CA MET A 7 7.39 -7.10 3.11
C MET A 7 8.24 -7.44 1.88
N GLY A 8 8.00 -8.61 1.30
CA GLY A 8 8.75 -9.11 0.15
C GLY A 8 10.05 -9.82 0.55
N LEU A 9 10.26 -11.01 0.02
CA LEU A 9 11.49 -11.79 0.20
C LEU A 9 11.92 -12.36 -1.14
N ASN A 10 13.22 -12.47 -1.35
CA ASN A 10 13.82 -13.12 -2.53
C ASN A 10 13.87 -14.65 -2.40
N ARG A 11 13.19 -15.24 -1.41
CA ARG A 11 13.12 -16.67 -1.15
C ARG A 11 11.75 -17.08 -0.62
N LEU A 12 11.36 -18.30 -0.91
CA LEU A 12 10.18 -18.93 -0.31
C LEU A 12 10.52 -19.41 1.11
N THR A 13 9.79 -18.93 2.11
CA THR A 13 9.95 -19.40 3.49
C THR A 13 9.07 -20.60 3.77
N ALA A 14 9.47 -21.46 4.71
CA ALA A 14 8.73 -22.68 5.03
C ALA A 14 7.29 -22.40 5.52
N ASN A 15 7.07 -21.30 6.26
CA ASN A 15 5.73 -20.88 6.67
C ASN A 15 4.88 -20.42 5.47
N PHE A 16 5.45 -19.65 4.54
CA PHE A 16 4.72 -19.18 3.36
C PHE A 16 4.43 -20.30 2.38
N SER A 17 5.30 -21.32 2.27
CA SER A 17 5.07 -22.51 1.43
C SER A 17 3.80 -23.30 1.78
N ARG A 18 3.25 -23.08 2.97
CA ARG A 18 2.02 -23.72 3.46
C ARG A 18 0.79 -22.80 3.37
N ALA A 19 0.95 -21.57 2.88
CA ALA A 19 -0.14 -20.62 2.76
C ALA A 19 -1.12 -21.08 1.67
N ARG A 20 -2.42 -20.90 1.93
CA ARG A 20 -3.48 -21.08 0.93
C ARG A 20 -3.74 -19.72 0.29
N ILE A 21 -3.37 -19.59 -0.99
CA ILE A 21 -3.39 -18.32 -1.72
C ILE A 21 -4.05 -18.57 -3.06
N ASP A 22 -5.14 -17.84 -3.34
CA ASP A 22 -5.89 -17.96 -4.60
C ASP A 22 -5.42 -16.95 -5.66
N GLY A 23 -4.73 -15.89 -5.25
CA GLY A 23 -4.25 -14.85 -6.14
C GLY A 23 -3.33 -13.84 -5.44
N ALA A 24 -2.85 -12.85 -6.20
CA ALA A 24 -1.99 -11.79 -5.68
C ALA A 24 -2.19 -10.50 -6.47
N TYR A 25 -2.13 -9.37 -5.78
CA TYR A 25 -2.09 -8.04 -6.38
C TYR A 25 -0.69 -7.45 -6.28
N LYS A 26 -0.22 -6.84 -7.37
CA LYS A 26 1.01 -6.06 -7.37
C LYS A 26 0.69 -4.59 -7.12
N SER A 27 1.40 -3.99 -6.17
CA SER A 27 1.38 -2.56 -5.90
C SER A 27 2.67 -1.92 -6.41
N LEU A 28 2.56 -0.74 -6.99
CA LEU A 28 3.70 0.13 -7.31
C LEU A 28 4.01 1.05 -6.12
N ASP A 29 5.25 1.48 -5.99
CA ASP A 29 5.65 2.44 -4.94
C ASP A 29 4.82 3.73 -5.01
N ARG A 30 4.54 4.23 -6.24
CA ARG A 30 3.62 5.35 -6.49
C ARG A 30 2.24 5.09 -5.89
N GLU A 31 1.60 3.96 -6.23
CA GLU A 31 0.26 3.63 -5.74
C GLU A 31 0.23 3.58 -4.21
N THR A 32 1.29 3.05 -3.62
CA THR A 32 1.43 2.89 -2.17
C THR A 32 1.58 4.24 -1.45
N VAL A 33 2.40 5.14 -1.99
CA VAL A 33 2.61 6.48 -1.44
C VAL A 33 1.36 7.35 -1.58
N GLU A 34 0.70 7.30 -2.73
CA GLU A 34 -0.57 8.02 -2.94
C GLU A 34 -1.67 7.47 -2.03
N MET A 35 -1.74 6.14 -1.84
CA MET A 35 -2.66 5.52 -0.90
C MET A 35 -2.41 5.98 0.55
N ALA A 36 -1.15 6.07 0.98
CA ALA A 36 -0.81 6.57 2.31
C ALA A 36 -1.29 8.02 2.52
N HIS A 37 -1.08 8.87 1.51
CA HIS A 37 -1.52 10.26 1.55
C HIS A 37 -3.06 10.37 1.52
N TYR A 38 -3.73 9.58 0.70
CA TYR A 38 -5.19 9.49 0.63
C TYR A 38 -5.80 9.07 1.97
N LEU A 39 -5.33 7.96 2.55
CA LEU A 39 -5.83 7.43 3.82
C LEU A 39 -5.64 8.40 4.99
N MET A 40 -4.50 9.10 5.02
CA MET A 40 -4.29 10.13 6.03
C MET A 40 -5.26 11.30 5.87
N ARG A 41 -5.47 11.77 4.64
CA ARG A 41 -6.28 12.96 4.35
C ARG A 41 -7.77 12.73 4.48
N GLU A 42 -8.26 11.62 3.94
CA GLU A 42 -9.70 11.33 3.84
C GLU A 42 -10.21 10.49 5.02
N GLU A 43 -9.38 9.59 5.57
CA GLU A 43 -9.79 8.66 6.64
C GLU A 43 -9.10 8.95 7.99
N GLY A 44 -8.14 9.87 8.05
CA GLY A 44 -7.37 10.17 9.26
C GLY A 44 -6.42 9.05 9.71
N LEU A 45 -6.10 8.11 8.80
CA LEU A 45 -5.30 6.92 9.11
C LEU A 45 -3.81 7.14 8.80
N PHE A 46 -3.00 7.26 9.85
CA PHE A 46 -1.55 7.40 9.72
C PHE A 46 -0.83 6.03 9.78
N LEU A 47 -0.60 5.43 8.61
CA LEU A 47 -0.18 4.04 8.49
C LEU A 47 1.25 3.86 7.97
N GLY A 48 1.83 2.71 8.29
CA GLY A 48 3.11 2.29 7.73
C GLY A 48 3.00 1.84 6.27
N SER A 49 4.16 1.67 5.62
CA SER A 49 4.23 1.41 4.18
C SER A 49 3.56 0.08 3.78
N SER A 50 3.79 -0.99 4.54
CA SER A 50 3.19 -2.31 4.28
C SER A 50 1.66 -2.32 4.44
N ALA A 51 1.13 -1.58 5.41
CA ALA A 51 -0.32 -1.39 5.58
C ALA A 51 -0.93 -0.66 4.37
N CYS A 52 -0.23 0.33 3.81
CA CYS A 52 -0.68 1.03 2.61
C CYS A 52 -0.67 0.11 1.38
N VAL A 53 0.31 -0.79 1.24
CA VAL A 53 0.31 -1.82 0.17
C VAL A 53 -0.90 -2.74 0.31
N ASN A 54 -1.21 -3.17 1.54
CA ASN A 54 -2.38 -3.98 1.84
C ASN A 54 -3.69 -3.27 1.47
N CYS A 55 -3.79 -1.96 1.70
CA CYS A 55 -4.92 -1.15 1.25
C CYS A 55 -4.99 -1.06 -0.28
N VAL A 56 -3.88 -0.86 -0.99
CA VAL A 56 -3.87 -0.89 -2.47
C VAL A 56 -4.38 -2.23 -3.01
N GLY A 57 -3.88 -3.34 -2.47
CA GLY A 57 -4.32 -4.68 -2.87
C GLY A 57 -5.81 -4.92 -2.58
N ALA A 58 -6.29 -4.50 -1.41
CA ALA A 58 -7.70 -4.60 -1.04
C ALA A 58 -8.60 -3.75 -1.95
N THR A 59 -8.18 -2.53 -2.29
CA THR A 59 -8.94 -1.67 -3.22
C THR A 59 -8.98 -2.27 -4.62
N LYS A 60 -7.86 -2.79 -5.16
CA LYS A 60 -7.86 -3.48 -6.45
C LYS A 60 -8.79 -4.69 -6.45
N ALA A 61 -8.77 -5.49 -5.39
CA ALA A 61 -9.72 -6.59 -5.22
C ALA A 61 -11.18 -6.12 -5.18
N ALA A 62 -11.46 -4.94 -4.62
CA ALA A 62 -12.80 -4.37 -4.58
C ALA A 62 -13.29 -3.99 -5.98
N PHE A 63 -12.42 -3.43 -6.82
CA PHE A 63 -12.74 -3.15 -8.22
C PHE A 63 -13.02 -4.44 -9.01
N ASP A 64 -12.20 -5.48 -8.83
CA ASP A 64 -12.37 -6.75 -9.53
C ASP A 64 -13.63 -7.52 -9.12
N LEU A 65 -13.97 -7.54 -7.82
CA LEU A 65 -15.13 -8.26 -7.29
C LEU A 65 -16.45 -7.52 -7.48
N GLY A 66 -16.40 -6.18 -7.55
CA GLY A 66 -17.60 -5.35 -7.66
C GLY A 66 -18.45 -5.29 -6.38
N PRO A 67 -19.59 -4.58 -6.44
CA PRO A 67 -20.41 -4.27 -5.28
C PRO A 67 -21.02 -5.51 -4.61
N GLY A 68 -21.25 -5.43 -3.30
CA GLY A 68 -21.86 -6.49 -2.49
C GLY A 68 -20.86 -7.42 -1.79
N HIS A 69 -19.58 -7.30 -2.09
CA HIS A 69 -18.51 -8.05 -1.41
C HIS A 69 -17.95 -7.28 -0.21
N THR A 70 -17.53 -8.03 0.82
CA THR A 70 -16.79 -7.47 1.96
C THR A 70 -15.34 -7.91 1.87
N ILE A 71 -14.42 -6.95 1.89
CA ILE A 71 -12.99 -7.18 1.83
C ILE A 71 -12.37 -6.78 3.16
N VAL A 72 -11.53 -7.67 3.69
CA VAL A 72 -10.81 -7.46 4.95
C VAL A 72 -9.33 -7.40 4.66
N THR A 73 -8.64 -6.44 5.28
CA THR A 73 -7.19 -6.28 5.16
C THR A 73 -6.57 -5.95 6.52
N VAL A 74 -5.26 -6.15 6.64
CA VAL A 74 -4.52 -5.96 7.90
C VAL A 74 -3.68 -4.69 7.82
N LEU A 75 -3.80 -3.84 8.84
CA LEU A 75 -2.97 -2.65 9.00
C LEU A 75 -1.80 -2.98 9.95
N CYS A 76 -0.65 -3.28 9.36
CA CYS A 76 0.47 -3.92 10.06
C CYS A 76 1.14 -3.04 11.12
N ASP A 77 1.25 -1.74 10.87
CA ASP A 77 1.89 -0.78 11.76
C ASP A 77 1.52 0.69 11.45
N SER A 78 1.94 1.61 12.32
CA SER A 78 1.67 3.04 12.20
C SER A 78 2.74 3.77 11.38
N GLY A 79 2.36 4.92 10.80
CA GLY A 79 3.28 5.77 10.03
C GLY A 79 4.45 6.34 10.83
N GLN A 80 4.36 6.32 12.18
CA GLN A 80 5.41 6.82 13.08
C GLN A 80 6.75 6.12 12.85
N ARG A 81 6.74 4.83 12.46
CA ARG A 81 7.95 4.05 12.22
C ARG A 81 8.67 4.42 10.93
N HIS A 82 8.03 5.18 10.04
CA HIS A 82 8.56 5.50 8.71
C HIS A 82 8.73 7.00 8.45
N LEU A 83 8.81 7.82 9.51
CA LEU A 83 8.92 9.28 9.43
C LEU A 83 10.16 9.78 8.67
N SER A 84 11.27 9.05 8.72
CA SER A 84 12.52 9.45 8.05
C SER A 84 12.61 9.03 6.58
N LYS A 85 11.69 8.17 6.10
CA LYS A 85 11.69 7.64 4.73
C LYS A 85 10.31 7.77 4.08
N PHE A 86 9.44 6.77 4.25
CA PHE A 86 8.16 6.67 3.54
C PHE A 86 7.23 7.88 3.75
N HIS A 87 7.29 8.54 4.91
CA HIS A 87 6.56 9.77 5.21
C HIS A 87 7.43 11.04 5.12
N ASN A 88 8.67 10.93 4.65
CA ASN A 88 9.58 12.06 4.47
C ASN A 88 9.51 12.57 3.04
N ARG A 89 9.12 13.85 2.88
CA ARG A 89 8.95 14.46 1.56
C ARG A 89 10.23 14.52 0.74
N ASP A 90 11.37 14.84 1.35
CA ASP A 90 12.65 14.97 0.65
C ASP A 90 13.17 13.60 0.21
N TYR A 91 12.99 12.59 1.05
CA TYR A 91 13.26 11.19 0.68
C TYR A 91 12.42 10.79 -0.54
N LEU A 92 11.11 11.00 -0.50
CA LEU A 92 10.23 10.68 -1.64
C LEU A 92 10.60 11.47 -2.90
N ALA A 93 10.99 12.74 -2.77
CA ALA A 93 11.46 13.55 -3.90
C ALA A 93 12.69 12.95 -4.59
N SER A 94 13.61 12.34 -3.84
CA SER A 94 14.78 11.66 -4.43
C SER A 94 14.43 10.45 -5.29
N TYR A 95 13.22 9.90 -5.13
CA TYR A 95 12.69 8.80 -5.95
C TYR A 95 11.63 9.25 -6.95
N ASP A 96 11.40 10.56 -7.10
CA ASP A 96 10.27 11.11 -7.87
C ASP A 96 8.92 10.55 -7.40
N LEU A 97 8.71 10.43 -6.08
CA LEU A 97 7.53 9.83 -5.46
C LEU A 97 6.74 10.79 -4.55
N VAL A 98 6.95 12.11 -4.65
CA VAL A 98 6.14 13.06 -3.88
C VAL A 98 4.66 12.85 -4.22
N PRO A 99 3.76 12.71 -3.23
CA PRO A 99 2.34 12.49 -3.49
C PRO A 99 1.71 13.65 -4.28
N GLY A 100 0.82 13.30 -5.20
CA GLY A 100 0.04 14.24 -5.99
C GLY A 100 -1.16 14.82 -5.23
N GLN A 101 -1.99 15.57 -5.97
CA GLN A 101 -3.23 16.16 -5.46
C GLN A 101 -4.47 15.29 -5.74
N GLY A 102 -4.27 14.04 -6.18
CA GLY A 102 -5.35 13.10 -6.48
C GLY A 102 -6.30 12.95 -5.30
N ARG A 103 -7.61 12.99 -5.59
CA ARG A 103 -8.66 12.94 -4.54
C ARG A 103 -9.49 11.67 -4.59
N ARG A 104 -9.46 10.96 -5.71
CA ARG A 104 -10.17 9.69 -5.89
C ARG A 104 -9.16 8.56 -6.06
N LEU A 105 -9.59 7.35 -5.75
CA LEU A 105 -8.74 6.16 -5.81
C LEU A 105 -8.30 5.88 -7.26
N GLU A 106 -9.17 6.12 -8.22
CA GLU A 106 -8.94 5.97 -9.66
C GLU A 106 -7.93 6.99 -10.22
N ASP A 107 -7.65 8.07 -9.49
CA ASP A 107 -6.69 9.07 -9.94
C ASP A 107 -5.24 8.55 -9.85
N PHE A 108 -4.99 7.51 -9.05
CA PHE A 108 -3.63 6.98 -8.82
C PHE A 108 -3.52 5.45 -8.83
N LEU A 109 -4.62 4.71 -8.72
CA LEU A 109 -4.62 3.26 -8.84
C LEU A 109 -4.76 2.82 -10.30
N LYS A 110 -4.01 1.79 -10.67
CA LYS A 110 -4.21 1.07 -11.93
C LYS A 110 -5.27 -0.02 -11.73
N VAL A 111 -6.54 0.38 -11.86
CA VAL A 111 -7.75 -0.45 -11.76
C VAL A 111 -8.62 -0.27 -12.99
#